data_AF-A0A369AMA8-F1
#
_entry.id   AF-A0A369AMA8-F1
#
_cell.length_a   1.000
_cell.length_b   1.000
_cell.length_c   1.000
_cell.angle_alpha   90.00
_cell.angle_beta   90.00
_cell.angle_gamma   90.00
#
_symmetry.space_group_name_H-M   'P 1'
#
loop_
_entity.id
_entity.type
_entity.pdbx_description
1 polymer ?
#
loop_
_entity_poly.entity_id
_entity_poly.type
_entity_poly.pdbx_seq_one_letter_code
_entity_poly.pdbx_strand_id
1 'polypeptide(L)' 'SLEEYALIDLDTRSTDCFRKSAEGLWVLHPFARDETVVLASVGLELPPEQLFADVID' A
#
# COMPACT_ATOMS: atom_id res chain seq x y z
N SER A 1 16.61 -6.99 -4.89
CA SER A 1 16.61 -5.55 -4.52
C SER A 1 15.23 -5.16 -4.04
N LEU A 2 15.06 -4.00 -3.40
CA LEU A 2 13.72 -3.48 -3.06
C LEU A 2 13.04 -2.92 -4.32
N GLU A 3 11.81 -3.31 -4.58
CA GLU A 3 11.01 -2.90 -5.74
C GLU A 3 9.76 -2.09 -5.35
N GLU A 4 9.13 -2.44 -4.23
CA GLU A 4 7.97 -1.73 -3.66
C GLU A 4 8.08 -1.68 -2.14
N TYR A 5 7.52 -0.63 -1.53
CA TYR A 5 7.25 -0.56 -0.10
C TYR A 5 5.98 0.26 0.17
N ALA A 6 5.29 -0.04 1.27
CA ALA A 6 4.08 0.65 1.68
C ALA A 6 4.29 1.34 3.03
N LEU A 7 3.70 2.53 3.18
CA LEU A 7 3.54 3.22 4.46
C LEU A 7 2.06 3.17 4.83
N ILE A 8 1.75 2.70 6.03
CA ILE A 8 0.38 2.51 6.51
C ILE A 8 0.13 3.48 7.66
N ASP A 9 -0.87 4.35 7.51
CA ASP A 9 -1.37 5.21 8.57
C ASP A 9 -2.59 4.56 9.22
N LEU A 10 -2.47 4.16 10.48
CA LEU A 10 -3.52 3.45 11.20
C LEU A 10 -4.68 4.37 11.62
N ASP A 11 -4.42 5.66 11.84
CA ASP A 11 -5.42 6.61 12.32
C ASP A 11 -6.39 6.95 11.16
N THR A 12 -5.83 7.30 10.01
CA THR A 12 -6.63 7.60 8.80
C THR A 12 -7.05 6.35 8.04
N ARG A 13 -6.38 5.21 8.29
CA ARG A 13 -6.47 3.96 7.53
C ARG A 13 -6.11 4.13 6.05
N SER A 14 -5.20 5.06 5.75
CA SER A 14 -4.68 5.25 4.40
C SER A 14 -3.38 4.48 4.20
N THR A 15 -3.01 4.22 2.95
CA THR A 15 -1.76 3.55 2.61
C THR A 15 -1.10 4.20 1.40
N ASP A 16 0.18 4.53 1.53
CA ASP A 16 1.01 5.05 0.45
C ASP A 16 1.98 3.97 -0.04
N CYS A 17 1.78 3.45 -1.25
CA CYS A 17 2.69 2.51 -1.87
C CYS A 17 3.67 3.23 -2.79
N PHE A 18 4.96 3.07 -2.55
CA PHE A 18 6.02 3.56 -3.43
C PHE A 18 6.58 2.42 -4.25
N ARG A 19 6.54 2.56 -5.57
CA ARG A 19 7.07 1.59 -6.53
C ARG A 19 8.25 2.16 -7.29
N LYS A 20 9.33 1.39 -7.38
CA LYS A 20 10.49 1.76 -8.18
C LYS A 20 10.20 1.55 -9.66
N SER A 21 10.35 2.59 -10.47
CA SER A 21 10.19 2.53 -11.92
C SER A 21 11.42 1.92 -12.59
N ALA A 22 11.32 1.64 -13.90
CA ALA A 22 12.43 1.16 -14.71
C ALA A 22 13.60 2.18 -14.77
N GLU A 23 13.30 3.47 -14.64
CA GLU A 23 14.25 4.58 -14.57
C GLU A 23 14.86 4.74 -13.15
N GLY A 24 14.43 3.92 -12.19
CA GLY A 24 14.92 3.93 -10.82
C GLY A 24 14.30 4.99 -9.91
N LEU A 25 13.24 5.67 -10.36
CA LEU A 25 12.49 6.66 -9.57
C LEU A 25 11.43 5.97 -8.72
N TRP A 26 11.09 6.55 -7.56
CA TRP A 26 10.00 6.07 -6.74
C TRP A 26 8.71 6.82 -7.08
N VAL A 27 7.69 6.07 -7.52
CA VAL A 27 6.37 6.58 -7.89
C VAL A 27 5.37 6.24 -6.80
N LEU A 28 4.56 7.22 -6.40
CA LEU A 28 3.53 7.05 -5.38
C LEU A 28 2.24 6.50 -6.00
N HIS A 29 1.69 5.48 -5.37
CA HIS A 29 0.38 4.89 -5.60
C HIS A 29 -0.39 4.93 -4.26
N PRO A 30 -1.17 5.99 -4.01
CA PRO A 30 -1.89 6.15 -2.75
C PRO A 30 -3.21 5.38 -2.77
N PHE A 31 -3.62 4.90 -1.60
CA PHE A 31 -4.88 4.22 -1.35
C PHE A 31 -5.58 4.86 -0.16
N ALA A 32 -6.82 5.27 -0.36
CA ALA A 32 -7.71 5.75 0.69
C ALA A 32 -8.25 4.59 1.54
N ARG A 33 -8.93 4.94 2.64
CA ARG A 33 -9.47 4.00 3.64
C ARG A 33 -10.21 2.78 3.09
N ASP A 34 -11.00 2.98 2.04
CA ASP A 34 -11.90 1.95 1.50
C ASP A 34 -11.35 1.30 0.22
N GLU A 35 -10.09 1.56 -0.13
CA GLU A 35 -9.46 1.04 -1.35
C GLU A 35 -8.62 -0.22 -1.08
N THR A 36 -8.66 -1.16 -2.03
CA THR A 36 -7.81 -2.35 -1.99
C THR A 36 -6.38 -1.98 -2.32
N VAL A 37 -5.45 -2.25 -1.41
CA VAL A 37 -4.02 -2.01 -1.61
C VAL A 37 -3.45 -3.06 -2.56
N VAL A 38 -2.70 -2.63 -3.56
CA VAL A 38 -2.07 -3.52 -4.54
C VAL A 38 -0.55 -3.38 -4.50
N LEU A 39 0.14 -4.47 -4.18
CA LEU A 39 1.60 -4.60 -4.33
C LEU A 39 1.92 -5.38 -5.60
N ALA A 40 2.24 -4.67 -6.68
CA ALA A 40 2.37 -5.29 -8.01
C ALA A 40 3.63 -6.14 -8.16
N SER A 41 4.71 -5.80 -7.46
CA SER A 41 5.97 -6.55 -7.47
C SER A 41 5.82 -7.99 -6.97
N VAL A 42 4.76 -8.28 -6.22
CA VAL A 42 4.45 -9.62 -5.70
C VAL A 42 3.06 -10.13 -6.09
N GLY A 43 2.32 -9.38 -6.90
CA GLY A 43 0.96 -9.74 -7.32
C GLY A 43 -0.02 -9.91 -6.14
N LEU A 44 0.11 -9.07 -5.11
CA LEU A 44 -0.74 -9.13 -3.92
C LEU A 44 -1.82 -8.04 -3.96
N GLU A 45 -3.04 -8.43 -3.66
CA GLU A 45 -4.19 -7.54 -3.42
C GLU A 45 -4.64 -7.72 -1.97
N LEU A 46 -4.74 -6.61 -1.23
CA LEU A 46 -5.12 -6.58 0.18
C LEU A 46 -6.32 -5.65 0.36
N PRO A 47 -7.54 -6.20 0.49
CA PRO A 47 -8.72 -5.42 0.84
C PRO A 47 -8.56 -4.72 2.21
N PRO A 48 -9.16 -3.55 2.42
CA PRO A 48 -9.00 -2.77 3.66
C PRO A 48 -9.48 -3.54 4.90
N GLU A 49 -10.52 -4.36 4.78
CA GLU A 49 -11.01 -5.22 5.86
C GLU A 49 -9.98 -6.25 6.34
N GLN A 50 -9.07 -6.67 5.45
CA GLN A 50 -8.00 -7.59 5.78
C GLN A 50 -6.76 -6.83 6.28
N LEU A 51 -6.42 -5.70 5.64
CA LEU A 51 -5.26 -4.89 6.00
C LEU A 51 -5.38 -4.29 7.41
N PHE A 52 -6.59 -3.85 7.78
CA PHE A 52 -6.87 -3.18 9.05
C PHE A 52 -7.68 -4.03 10.03
N ALA A 53 -7.72 -5.35 9.85
CA ALA A 53 -8.57 -6.27 10.63
C ALA A 53 -8.39 -6.15 12.15
N ASP A 54 -7.17 -5.87 12.61
CA ASP A 54 -6.82 -5.78 14.04
C ASP A 54 -6.75 -4.33 14.57
N VAL A 55 -7.13 -3.34 13.75
CA VAL A 55 -7.14 -1.93 14.16
C VAL A 55 -8.49 -1.57 14.77
N ILE A 56 -8.50 -1.49 16.10
CA ILE A 56 -9.66 -1.08 16.90
C ILE A 56 -9.91 0.42 16.68
N ASP A 57 -11.19 0.83 16.63
CA ASP A 57 -11.60 2.25 16.59
C ASP A 57 -11.33 3.00 17.90
#